data_AF-A1ZV83-F1
#
_entry.id   AF-A1ZV83-F1
#
_cell.length_a   1.000
_cell.length_b   1.000
_cell.length_c   1.000
_cell.angle_alpha   90.00
_cell.angle_beta   90.00
_cell.angle_gamma   90.00
#
_symmetry.space_group_name_H-M   'P 1'
#
loop_
_entity.id
_entity.type
_entity.pdbx_description
1 polymer ?
#
loop_
_entity_poly.entity_id
_entity_poly.type
_entity_poly.pdbx_seq_one_letter_code
_entity_poly.pdbx_strand_id
1 'polypeptide(L)'
;MSHWKNAKHFTSWAGLAPRRKISGDKLLGHFKNMNNSRIHQAFKLAAWGLNNSKCHLGALYRNLSLRKGSGIAVQAVARKLATIFYNMMKYKTPYRGKTAEEYQEQNRKRKLKALERQARKMGLKLEKI
;
A
#
# COMPACT_ATOMS: atom_id res chain seq x y z
N MET A 1 -21.47 -0.92 -4.66
CA MET A 1 -20.59 -0.10 -3.79
C MET A 1 -21.28 0.49 -2.58
N SER A 2 -22.61 0.53 -2.54
CA SER A 2 -23.43 0.97 -1.40
C SER A 2 -23.20 0.13 -0.13
N HIS A 3 -22.92 -1.17 -0.28
CA HIS A 3 -22.71 -2.09 0.84
C HIS A 3 -21.50 -1.75 1.74
N TRP A 4 -20.48 -1.04 1.23
CA TRP A 4 -19.34 -0.61 2.04
C TRP A 4 -19.24 0.91 2.06
N LYS A 5 -19.28 1.51 3.26
CA LYS A 5 -19.22 2.97 3.46
C LYS A 5 -17.97 3.59 2.81
N ASN A 6 -16.80 2.96 2.96
CA ASN A 6 -15.54 3.43 2.38
C ASN A 6 -14.64 2.27 1.90
N ALA A 7 -13.56 2.61 1.20
CA ALA A 7 -12.59 1.63 0.69
C ALA A 7 -11.94 0.78 1.79
N LYS A 8 -11.80 1.31 3.02
CA LYS A 8 -11.24 0.55 4.15
C LYS A 8 -12.15 -0.63 4.50
N HIS A 9 -13.47 -0.43 4.55
CA HIS A 9 -14.44 -1.50 4.80
C HIS A 9 -14.39 -2.57 3.69
N PHE A 10 -14.30 -2.15 2.42
CA PHE A 10 -14.14 -3.08 1.31
C PHE A 10 -12.84 -3.91 1.41
N THR A 11 -11.70 -3.26 1.67
CA THR A 11 -10.42 -3.99 1.81
C THR A 11 -10.40 -4.93 3.02
N SER A 12 -11.14 -4.61 4.09
CA SER A 12 -11.31 -5.48 5.25
C SER A 12 -12.15 -6.70 4.89
N TRP A 13 -13.29 -6.50 4.22
CA TRP A 13 -14.16 -7.57 3.74
C TRP A 13 -13.44 -8.48 2.73
N ALA A 14 -12.64 -7.92 1.83
CA ALA A 14 -11.80 -8.66 0.89
C ALA A 14 -10.61 -9.39 1.55
N GLY A 15 -10.45 -9.34 2.87
CA GLY A 15 -9.36 -10.00 3.59
C GLY A 15 -7.97 -9.38 3.38
N LEU A 16 -7.89 -8.18 2.80
CA LEU A 16 -6.63 -7.51 2.45
C LEU A 16 -6.08 -6.62 3.57
N ALA A 17 -6.94 -6.19 4.49
CA ALA A 17 -6.53 -5.43 5.66
C ALA A 17 -6.03 -6.35 6.79
N PRO A 18 -4.96 -6.00 7.52
CA PRO A 18 -4.49 -6.80 8.65
C PRO A 18 -5.55 -6.89 9.74
N ARG A 19 -5.78 -8.10 10.27
CA ARG A 19 -6.73 -8.33 11.37
C ARG A 19 -6.02 -8.15 12.71
N ARG A 20 -6.63 -7.38 13.61
CA ARG A 20 -6.17 -7.21 15.00
C ARG A 20 -6.60 -8.41 15.84
N LYS A 21 -5.70 -8.91 16.69
CA LYS A 21 -6.00 -9.89 17.75
C LYS A 21 -6.23 -9.09 19.04
N ILE A 22 -7.46 -9.05 19.51
CA ILE A 22 -7.86 -8.29 20.71
C ILE A 22 -8.48 -9.27 21.71
N SER A 23 -8.10 -9.16 22.97
CA SER A 23 -8.73 -9.87 24.09
C SER A 23 -8.76 -8.92 25.28
N GLY A 24 -9.91 -8.83 25.98
CA GLY A 24 -10.09 -7.95 27.14
C GLY A 24 -9.57 -6.52 26.89
N ASP A 25 -9.96 -5.92 25.76
CA ASP A 25 -9.53 -4.58 25.30
C ASP A 25 -8.02 -4.35 25.07
N LYS A 26 -7.19 -5.38 25.23
CA LYS A 26 -5.75 -5.32 24.93
C LYS A 26 -5.45 -5.83 23.52
N LEU A 27 -4.62 -5.09 22.78
CA LEU A 27 -4.09 -5.52 21.50
C LEU A 27 -2.98 -6.56 21.72
N LEU A 28 -3.29 -7.83 21.44
CA LEU A 28 -2.35 -8.93 21.56
C LEU A 28 -1.45 -9.10 20.32
N GLY A 29 -1.79 -8.43 19.21
CA GLY A 29 -1.01 -8.45 17.98
C GLY A 29 -1.87 -8.48 16.72
N HIS A 30 -1.32 -9.06 15.65
CA HIS A 30 -1.99 -9.18 14.35
C HIS A 30 -2.03 -10.63 13.88
N PHE A 31 -3.18 -11.08 13.40
CA PHE A 31 -3.30 -12.38 12.76
C PHE A 31 -2.84 -12.29 11.30
N LYS A 32 -2.13 -13.34 10.85
CA LYS A 32 -1.92 -13.58 9.42
C LYS A 32 -3.28 -13.99 8.84
N ASN A 33 -3.84 -13.17 7.96
CA ASN A 33 -5.10 -13.50 7.29
C ASN A 33 -4.87 -14.69 6.34
N MET A 34 -5.29 -15.88 6.75
CA MET A 34 -5.45 -17.03 5.86
C MET A 34 -6.86 -17.00 5.28
N ASN A 35 -7.10 -16.09 4.33
CA ASN A 35 -8.39 -15.98 3.66
C ASN A 35 -8.35 -16.70 2.30
N ASN A 36 -9.20 -17.71 2.13
CA ASN A 36 -9.34 -18.50 0.90
C ASN A 36 -10.35 -17.90 -0.10
N SER A 37 -10.85 -16.68 0.15
CA SER A 37 -11.76 -16.01 -0.77
C SER A 37 -11.14 -15.80 -2.14
N ARG A 38 -11.91 -16.10 -3.20
CA ARG A 38 -11.52 -15.87 -4.60
C ARG A 38 -11.10 -14.42 -4.84
N ILE A 39 -11.79 -13.46 -4.21
CA ILE A 39 -11.47 -12.03 -4.34
C ILE A 39 -10.11 -11.72 -3.73
N HIS A 40 -9.81 -12.29 -2.56
CA HIS A 40 -8.51 -12.12 -1.90
C HIS A 40 -7.37 -12.63 -2.80
N GLN A 41 -7.54 -13.84 -3.33
CA GLN A 41 -6.58 -14.46 -4.23
C GLN A 41 -6.41 -13.67 -5.55
N ALA A 42 -7.51 -13.20 -6.15
CA ALA A 42 -7.46 -12.44 -7.40
C ALA A 42 -6.64 -11.15 -7.25
N PHE A 43 -6.84 -10.39 -6.16
CA PHE A 43 -6.05 -9.19 -5.91
C PHE A 43 -4.59 -9.48 -5.62
N LYS A 44 -4.28 -10.60 -4.95
CA LYS A 44 -2.89 -11.02 -4.71
C LYS A 44 -2.20 -11.47 -5.99
N LEU A 45 -2.89 -12.20 -6.85
CA LEU A 45 -2.38 -12.61 -8.15
C LEU A 45 -2.11 -11.39 -9.04
N ALA A 46 -3.05 -10.44 -9.10
CA ALA A 46 -2.87 -9.17 -9.79
C ALA A 46 -1.67 -8.39 -9.23
N ALA A 47 -1.52 -8.33 -7.90
CA ALA A 47 -0.38 -7.67 -7.27
C ALA A 47 0.96 -8.36 -7.58
N TRP A 48 0.98 -9.69 -7.66
CA TRP A 48 2.17 -10.45 -7.98
C TRP A 48 2.61 -10.23 -9.44
N GLY A 49 1.66 -10.18 -10.38
CA GLY A 49 1.94 -9.85 -11.79
C GLY A 49 2.53 -8.46 -12.02
N LEU A 50 2.43 -7.55 -11.04
CA LEU A 50 3.02 -6.21 -11.14
C LEU A 50 4.53 -6.15 -10.89
N ASN A 51 5.17 -7.26 -10.51
CA ASN A 51 6.60 -7.29 -10.20
C ASN A 51 7.47 -6.68 -11.31
N ASN A 52 7.20 -7.05 -12.57
CA ASN A 52 7.95 -6.60 -13.74
C ASN A 52 7.32 -5.36 -14.42
N SER A 53 6.18 -4.88 -13.94
CA SER A 53 5.48 -3.75 -14.55
C SER A 53 6.21 -2.43 -14.30
N LYS A 54 6.34 -1.62 -15.35
CA LYS A 54 6.94 -0.26 -15.34
C LYS A 54 5.94 0.81 -14.90
N CYS A 55 5.11 0.53 -13.90
CA CYS A 55 4.16 1.47 -13.31
C CYS A 55 4.50 1.79 -11.85
N HIS A 56 3.85 2.80 -11.28
CA HIS A 56 4.09 3.17 -9.87
C HIS A 56 3.78 2.05 -8.86
N LEU A 57 2.83 1.16 -9.16
CA LEU A 57 2.48 0.04 -8.28
C LEU A 57 3.56 -1.06 -8.32
N GLY A 58 4.15 -1.32 -9.48
CA GLY A 58 5.32 -2.20 -9.60
C GLY A 58 6.53 -1.64 -8.87
N ALA A 59 6.78 -0.32 -9.00
CA ALA A 59 7.84 0.35 -8.25
C ALA A 59 7.61 0.28 -6.72
N LEU A 60 6.36 0.44 -6.28
CA LEU A 60 5.96 0.25 -4.89
C LEU A 60 6.21 -1.20 -4.42
N TYR A 61 5.84 -2.20 -5.23
CA TYR A 61 6.09 -3.62 -4.93
C TYR A 61 7.58 -3.88 -4.71
N ARG A 62 8.43 -3.51 -5.68
CA ARG A 62 9.89 -3.75 -5.61
C ARG A 62 10.51 -3.09 -4.38
N ASN A 63 10.17 -1.83 -4.11
CA ASN A 63 10.68 -1.10 -2.94
C ASN A 63 10.24 -1.72 -1.60
N LEU A 64 9.02 -2.24 -1.52
CA LEU A 64 8.53 -2.93 -0.34
C LEU A 64 9.16 -4.31 -0.18
N SER A 65 9.30 -5.05 -1.28
CA SER A 65 9.88 -6.40 -1.29
C SER A 65 11.31 -6.38 -0.78
N LEU A 66 12.12 -5.41 -1.24
CA LEU A 66 13.49 -5.22 -0.76
C LEU A 66 13.58 -4.89 0.73
N ARG A 67 12.60 -4.16 1.28
CA ARG A 67 12.64 -3.68 2.68
C ARG A 67 11.97 -4.61 3.69
N LYS A 68 10.95 -5.36 3.27
CA LYS A 68 10.02 -6.09 4.15
C LYS A 68 9.72 -7.51 3.67
N GLY A 69 10.27 -7.93 2.53
CA GLY A 69 10.00 -9.23 1.93
C GLY A 69 8.78 -9.25 0.99
N SER A 70 8.79 -10.21 0.07
CA SER A 70 7.81 -10.34 -1.02
C SER A 70 6.38 -10.54 -0.52
N GLY A 71 6.16 -11.39 0.48
CA GLY A 71 4.82 -11.66 1.01
C GLY A 71 4.11 -10.42 1.55
N ILE A 72 4.84 -9.55 2.27
CA ILE A 72 4.30 -8.28 2.77
C ILE A 72 4.05 -7.31 1.62
N ALA A 73 4.96 -7.27 0.63
CA ALA A 73 4.80 -6.43 -0.56
C ALA A 73 3.55 -6.80 -1.37
N VAL A 74 3.32 -8.09 -1.64
CA VAL A 74 2.11 -8.58 -2.34
C VAL A 74 0.86 -8.12 -1.59
N GLN A 75 0.79 -8.34 -0.28
CA GLN A 75 -0.37 -7.97 0.52
C GLN A 75 -0.64 -6.45 0.48
N ALA A 76 0.41 -5.64 0.62
CA ALA A 76 0.30 -4.18 0.62
C ALA A 76 -0.16 -3.65 -0.75
N VAL A 77 0.40 -4.18 -1.84
CA VAL A 77 0.03 -3.77 -3.20
C VAL A 77 -1.38 -4.24 -3.55
N ALA A 78 -1.75 -5.46 -3.17
CA ALA A 78 -3.12 -5.98 -3.33
C ALA A 78 -4.15 -5.10 -2.61
N ARG A 79 -3.87 -4.66 -1.37
CA ARG A 79 -4.72 -3.70 -0.65
C ARG A 79 -4.85 -2.36 -1.38
N LYS A 80 -3.76 -1.88 -1.98
CA LYS A 80 -3.76 -0.63 -2.75
C LYS A 80 -4.56 -0.77 -4.05
N LEU A 81 -4.43 -1.88 -4.75
CA LEU A 81 -5.26 -2.24 -5.92
C LEU A 81 -6.75 -2.30 -5.55
N ALA A 82 -7.10 -2.97 -4.46
CA ALA A 82 -8.49 -3.05 -4.00
C ALA A 82 -9.07 -1.66 -3.64
N THR A 83 -8.24 -0.75 -3.12
CA THR A 83 -8.65 0.64 -2.88
C THR A 83 -8.91 1.40 -4.19
N ILE A 84 -8.02 1.23 -5.19
CA ILE A 84 -8.19 1.82 -6.52
C ILE A 84 -9.46 1.28 -7.17
N PHE A 85 -9.64 -0.05 -7.21
CA PHE A 85 -10.83 -0.71 -7.72
C PHE A 85 -12.10 -0.19 -7.05
N TYR A 86 -12.09 -0.04 -5.72
CA TYR A 86 -13.24 0.50 -5.00
C TYR A 86 -13.58 1.93 -5.45
N ASN A 87 -12.57 2.79 -5.57
CA ASN A 87 -12.82 4.17 -5.98
C ASN A 87 -13.31 4.25 -7.43
N MET A 88 -12.73 3.45 -8.34
CA MET A 88 -13.20 3.36 -9.73
C MET A 88 -14.66 2.93 -9.80
N MET A 89 -15.04 1.89 -9.05
CA MET A 89 -16.40 1.36 -9.09
C MET A 89 -17.42 2.27 -8.39
N LYS A 90 -17.01 2.98 -7.33
CA LYS A 90 -17.90 3.87 -6.56
C LYS A 90 -18.15 5.19 -7.27
N TYR A 91 -17.08 5.83 -7.75
CA TYR A 91 -17.14 7.16 -8.34
C TYR A 91 -17.21 7.12 -9.87
N LYS A 92 -17.18 5.93 -10.48
CA LYS A 92 -17.19 5.72 -11.94
C LYS A 92 -16.06 6.46 -12.67
N THR A 93 -14.96 6.71 -11.96
CA THR A 93 -13.79 7.39 -12.51
C THR A 93 -12.78 6.38 -13.03
N PRO A 94 -12.22 6.55 -14.24
CA PRO A 94 -11.18 5.69 -14.74
C PRO A 94 -9.91 5.83 -13.89
N TYR A 95 -9.14 4.75 -13.78
CA TYR A 95 -7.85 4.80 -13.11
C TYR A 95 -6.81 5.45 -14.02
N ARG A 96 -6.24 6.56 -13.54
CA ARG A 96 -5.10 7.24 -14.15
C ARG A 96 -3.86 6.93 -13.31
N GLY A 97 -3.11 5.92 -13.74
CA GLY A 97 -1.90 5.47 -13.06
C GLY A 97 -0.72 6.40 -13.32
N LYS A 98 0.09 6.61 -12.28
CA LYS A 98 1.39 7.27 -12.40
C LYS A 98 2.45 6.32 -12.96
N THR A 99 3.45 6.88 -13.63
CA THR A 99 4.63 6.13 -14.09
C THR A 99 5.51 5.73 -12.90
N ALA A 100 6.45 4.82 -13.13
CA ALA A 100 7.42 4.44 -12.10
C ALA A 100 8.33 5.62 -11.70
N GLU A 101 8.73 6.45 -12.66
CA GLU A 101 9.61 7.61 -12.48
C GLU A 101 8.94 8.69 -11.63
N GLU A 102 7.71 9.09 -11.97
CA GLU A 102 6.93 10.06 -11.19
C GLU A 102 6.78 9.65 -9.71
N TYR A 103 6.64 8.35 -9.47
CA TYR A 103 6.56 7.81 -8.11
C TYR A 103 7.90 7.85 -7.38
N GLN A 104 9.00 7.53 -8.07
CA GLN A 104 10.35 7.63 -7.51
C GLN A 104 10.70 9.07 -7.17
N GLU A 105 10.38 10.03 -8.03
CA GLU A 105 10.57 11.46 -7.76
C GLU A 105 9.78 11.92 -6.53
N GLN A 106 8.51 11.53 -6.42
CA GLN A 106 7.70 11.85 -5.24
C GLN A 106 8.30 11.25 -3.96
N ASN A 107 8.81 10.02 -4.03
CA ASN A 107 9.52 9.42 -2.90
C ASN A 107 10.82 10.15 -2.57
N ARG A 108 11.59 10.59 -3.56
CA ARG A 108 12.80 11.39 -3.36
C ARG A 108 12.48 12.71 -2.67
N LYS A 109 11.47 13.44 -3.16
CA LYS A 109 10.98 14.68 -2.54
C LYS A 109 10.56 14.46 -1.08
N ARG A 110 9.85 13.37 -0.78
CA ARG A 110 9.46 13.00 0.60
C ARG A 110 10.67 12.70 1.49
N LYS A 111 11.67 11.98 0.97
CA LYS A 111 12.91 11.70 1.70
C LYS A 111 13.67 12.98 2.03
N LEU A 112 13.84 13.88 1.06
CA LEU A 112 14.50 15.18 1.30
C LEU A 112 13.78 15.98 2.39
N LYS A 113 12.45 16.11 2.32
CA LYS A 113 11.65 16.78 3.36
C LYS A 113 11.73 16.10 4.73
N ALA A 114 12.01 14.79 4.78
CA ALA A 114 12.19 14.07 6.04
C ALA A 114 13.58 14.34 6.63
N LEU A 115 14.61 14.32 5.79
CA LEU A 115 16.00 14.64 6.16
C LEU A 115 16.12 16.08 6.67
N GLU A 116 15.53 17.04 5.96
CA GLU A 116 15.48 18.45 6.39
C GLU A 116 14.83 18.60 7.77
N ARG A 117 13.72 17.89 8.01
CA ARG A 117 13.05 17.87 9.31
C ARG A 117 13.91 17.23 10.41
N GLN A 118 14.69 16.21 10.09
CA GLN A 118 15.61 15.57 11.04
C GLN A 118 16.81 16.47 11.35
N ALA A 119 17.42 17.09 10.33
CA ALA A 119 18.51 18.04 10.50
C ALA A 119 18.09 19.20 11.40
N ARG A 120 16.92 19.80 11.14
CA ARG A 120 16.39 20.90 11.97
C ARG A 120 16.19 20.51 13.43
N LYS A 121 15.79 19.26 13.72
CA LYS A 121 15.66 18.76 15.10
C LYS A 121 17.01 18.65 15.82
N MET A 122 18.09 18.49 15.07
CA MET A 122 19.46 18.38 15.59
C MET A 122 20.20 19.72 15.54
N GLY A 123 19.54 20.82 15.17
CA GLY A 123 20.18 22.12 14.98
C GLY A 123 21.05 22.23 13.72
N LEU A 124 20.93 21.29 12.80
CA LEU A 124 21.69 21.24 11.54
C LEU A 124 20.85 21.75 10.36
N LYS A 125 21.52 22.27 9.33
CA LYS A 125 20.90 22.70 8.06
C LYS A 125 21.36 21.79 6.92
N LEU A 126 20.41 21.34 6.10
CA LEU A 126 20.71 20.54 4.92
C LEU A 126 21.13 21.47 3.78
N GLU A 127 22.39 21.39 3.34
CA GLU A 127 22.88 22.07 2.15
C GLU A 127 23.15 21.07 1.03
N LYS A 128 22.87 21.50 -0.20
CA LYS A 128 23.08 20.66 -1.38
C LYS A 128 24.53 20.85 -1.81
N ILE A 129 25.27 19.75 -1.82
CA ILE A 129 26.61 19.66 -2.41
C ILE A 129 26.49 19.68 -3.93
#